data_AF-A0AAV1FRZ7-F1
#
_entry.id   AF-A0AAV1FRZ7-F1
#
_cell.length_a   1.000
_cell.length_b   1.000
_cell.length_c   1.000
_cell.angle_alpha   90.00
_cell.angle_beta   90.00
_cell.angle_gamma   90.00
#
_symmetry.space_group_name_H-M   'P 1'
#
loop_
_entity.id
_entity.type
_entity.pdbx_description
1 polymer ?
#
loop_
_entity_poly.entity_id
_entity_poly.type
_entity_poly.pdbx_seq_one_letter_code
_entity_poly.pdbx_strand_id
1 'polypeptide(L)'
;MSEMWRGKYRALKKVEPMEYGILVGAICDNNHWTLAVIYPQTNTSLYLDPFGASSAALKKCSNMSRASMRSRGVNCSRWSSSTIDHEVQQDGTSCGAIICQLADKILRQEVLPRFDCRSTNAVRMKIALTLISETDDLSEICRVCANPDTHDTWIECTNCQHWHHSDCVGNPNHDKEYFCPSCSFNK
;
A
#
# COMPACT_ATOMS: atom_id res chain seq x y z
N MET A 1 8.60 4.91 -0.88
CA MET A 1 9.34 6.17 -0.70
C MET A 1 10.42 6.11 0.40
N SER A 2 10.45 5.10 1.26
CA SER A 2 11.43 4.98 2.34
C SER A 2 12.90 5.07 1.90
N GLU A 3 13.29 4.49 0.77
CA GLU A 3 14.68 4.61 0.29
C GLU A 3 15.01 6.04 -0.19
N MET A 4 14.05 6.75 -0.79
CA MET A 4 14.21 8.18 -1.10
C MET A 4 14.34 9.01 0.18
N TRP A 5 13.54 8.70 1.21
CA TRP A 5 13.64 9.31 2.55
C TRP A 5 15.02 9.13 3.20
N ARG A 6 15.70 8.02 2.89
CA ARG A 6 17.09 7.72 3.28
C ARG A 6 18.14 8.31 2.33
N GLY A 7 17.74 9.08 1.33
CA GLY A 7 18.63 9.76 0.39
C GLY A 7 18.99 8.96 -0.87
N LYS A 8 18.36 7.79 -1.10
CA LYS A 8 18.59 6.97 -2.30
C LYS A 8 17.57 7.30 -3.38
N TYR A 9 17.89 8.31 -4.19
CA TYR A 9 16.98 8.86 -5.22
C TYR A 9 16.94 8.07 -6.53
N ARG A 10 17.59 6.90 -6.60
CA ARG A 10 17.72 6.09 -7.83
C ARG A 10 16.58 5.06 -8.01
N ALA A 11 15.65 4.97 -7.06
CA ALA A 11 14.59 3.94 -7.08
C ALA A 11 13.52 4.15 -8.17
N LEU A 12 13.38 5.36 -8.72
CA LEU A 12 12.32 5.72 -9.67
C LEU A 12 12.85 6.03 -11.09
N LYS A 13 13.87 5.30 -11.55
CA LYS A 13 14.55 5.56 -12.85
C LYS A 13 13.64 5.50 -14.09
N LYS A 14 12.50 4.82 -13.99
CA LYS A 14 11.54 4.63 -15.10
C LYS A 14 10.28 5.49 -14.94
N VAL A 15 10.22 6.37 -13.95
CA VAL A 15 9.04 7.21 -13.67
C VAL A 15 9.35 8.63 -14.09
N GLU A 16 8.67 9.13 -15.12
CA GLU A 16 8.76 10.54 -15.53
C GLU A 16 7.82 11.38 -14.65
N PRO A 17 8.32 12.14 -13.66
CA PRO A 17 7.46 12.72 -12.63
C PRO A 17 6.41 13.69 -13.17
N MET A 18 6.73 14.40 -14.25
CA MET A 18 5.85 15.42 -14.83
C MET A 18 4.59 14.83 -15.48
N GLU A 19 4.58 13.53 -15.79
CA GLU A 19 3.40 12.83 -16.34
C GLU A 19 2.32 12.59 -15.27
N TYR A 20 2.65 12.69 -13.98
CA TYR A 20 1.75 12.37 -12.88
C TYR A 20 1.38 13.63 -12.10
N GLY A 21 0.08 13.91 -11.96
CA GLY A 21 -0.41 15.02 -11.13
C GLY A 21 0.00 14.93 -9.67
N ILE A 22 0.25 13.71 -9.19
CA ILE A 22 0.61 13.43 -7.80
C ILE A 22 1.49 12.18 -7.72
N LEU A 23 2.51 12.23 -6.87
CA LEU A 23 3.26 11.05 -6.44
C LEU A 23 3.07 10.88 -4.94
N VAL A 24 2.49 9.75 -4.54
CA VAL A 24 2.23 9.42 -3.14
C VAL A 24 3.19 8.31 -2.71
N GLY A 25 3.70 8.40 -1.49
CA GLY A 25 4.54 7.33 -0.96
C GLY A 25 4.55 7.28 0.55
N ALA A 26 4.22 6.09 1.05
CA ALA A 26 4.45 5.75 2.45
C ALA A 26 5.95 5.68 2.75
N ILE A 27 6.29 6.15 3.95
CA ILE A 27 7.61 6.09 4.57
C ILE A 27 7.45 5.28 5.85
N CYS A 28 8.25 4.23 5.96
CA CYS A 28 8.36 3.45 7.20
C CYS A 28 9.77 3.62 7.75
N ASP A 29 9.86 4.21 8.94
CA ASP A 29 11.12 4.44 9.65
C ASP A 29 10.90 4.11 11.13
N ASN A 30 11.67 3.16 11.68
CA ASN A 30 11.52 2.67 13.06
C ASN A 30 10.07 2.26 13.43
N ASN A 31 9.40 1.49 12.56
CA ASN A 31 8.00 1.05 12.71
C ASN A 31 6.97 2.19 12.76
N HIS A 32 7.37 3.43 12.48
CA HIS A 32 6.47 4.55 12.33
C HIS A 32 6.19 4.81 10.85
N TRP A 33 4.91 4.97 10.55
CA TRP A 33 4.43 5.19 9.20
C TRP A 33 4.03 6.65 9.00
N THR A 34 4.67 7.30 8.03
CA THR A 34 4.36 8.67 7.59
C THR A 34 4.10 8.69 6.09
N LEU A 35 3.50 9.78 5.61
CA LEU A 35 3.17 9.94 4.20
C LEU A 35 3.91 11.15 3.63
N ALA A 36 4.60 10.94 2.51
CA ALA A 36 5.03 12.04 1.67
C ALA A 36 4.19 12.05 0.39
N VAL A 37 3.86 13.26 -0.05
CA VAL A 37 3.14 13.51 -1.29
C VAL A 37 3.91 14.59 -2.04
N ILE A 38 4.10 14.39 -3.33
CA ILE A 38 4.84 15.28 -4.22
C ILE A 38 3.88 15.69 -5.33
N TYR A 39 3.83 16.99 -5.62
CA TYR A 39 3.09 17.58 -6.72
C TYR A 39 4.11 18.17 -7.71
N PRO A 40 4.55 17.40 -8.71
CA PRO A 40 5.63 17.81 -9.61
C PRO A 40 5.32 19.10 -10.38
N GLN A 41 4.07 19.29 -10.81
CA GLN A 41 3.67 20.44 -11.62
C GLN A 41 3.68 21.76 -10.85
N THR A 42 3.40 21.72 -9.54
CA THR A 42 3.32 22.91 -8.68
C THR A 42 4.59 23.16 -7.88
N ASN A 43 5.60 22.29 -8.00
CA ASN A 43 6.82 22.33 -7.20
C ASN A 43 6.54 22.31 -5.68
N THR A 44 5.51 21.57 -5.26
CA THR A 44 5.16 21.47 -3.84
C THR A 44 5.21 20.03 -3.38
N SER A 45 5.34 19.87 -2.07
CA SER A 45 5.24 18.59 -1.41
C SER A 45 4.49 18.74 -0.10
N LEU A 46 3.90 17.65 0.34
CA LEU A 46 3.18 17.56 1.60
C LEU A 46 3.78 16.41 2.40
N TYR A 47 4.02 16.64 3.69
CA TYR A 47 4.43 15.62 4.63
C TYR A 47 3.37 15.49 5.71
N LEU A 48 2.91 14.27 5.95
CA LEU A 48 1.92 13.96 6.97
C LEU A 48 2.51 12.94 7.93
N ASP A 49 2.46 13.28 9.20
CA ASP A 49 2.91 12.44 10.29
C ASP A 49 1.74 12.28 11.26
N PRO A 50 1.22 11.06 11.48
CA PRO A 50 0.12 10.86 12.42
C PRO A 50 0.35 11.45 13.82
N PHE A 51 1.59 11.63 14.28
CA PHE A 51 1.91 12.30 15.56
C PHE A 51 2.13 13.81 15.45
N GLY A 52 1.94 14.39 14.27
CA GLY A 52 2.22 15.79 13.98
C GLY A 52 3.62 15.98 13.38
N ALA A 53 3.68 16.72 12.27
CA ALA A 53 4.92 16.94 11.55
C ALA A 53 5.82 17.96 12.27
N SER A 54 7.04 17.57 12.61
CA SER A 54 8.05 18.52 13.09
C SER A 54 8.60 19.39 11.96
N SER A 55 9.10 20.59 12.29
CA SER A 55 9.78 21.48 11.34
C SER A 55 10.99 20.81 10.67
N ALA A 56 11.72 19.97 11.41
CA ALA A 56 12.83 19.18 10.90
C ALA A 56 12.37 18.15 9.86
N ALA A 57 11.28 17.44 10.13
CA ALA A 57 10.70 16.47 9.19
C ALA A 57 10.18 17.15 7.92
N LEU A 58 9.54 18.32 8.03
CA LEU A 58 9.11 19.13 6.89
C LEU A 58 10.30 19.57 6.02
N LYS A 59 11.38 20.06 6.64
CA LYS A 59 12.62 20.42 5.94
C LYS A 59 13.26 19.21 5.25
N LYS A 60 13.24 18.04 5.90
CA LYS A 60 13.73 16.79 5.32
C LYS A 60 12.90 16.37 4.11
N CYS A 61 11.57 16.43 4.21
CA CYS A 61 10.66 16.17 3.08
C CYS A 61 10.95 17.10 1.91
N SER A 62 11.14 18.40 2.18
CA SER A 62 11.48 19.39 1.16
C SER A 62 12.76 19.07 0.43
N ASN A 63 13.83 18.80 1.18
CA ASN A 63 15.12 18.45 0.60
C ASN A 63 15.05 17.14 -0.20
N MET A 64 14.39 16.12 0.33
CA MET A 64 14.26 14.81 -0.29
C MET A 64 13.47 14.87 -1.59
N SER A 65 12.28 15.47 -1.56
CA SER A 65 11.42 15.59 -2.74
C SER A 65 12.10 16.43 -3.82
N ARG A 66 12.65 17.59 -3.46
CA ARG A 66 13.42 18.44 -4.38
C ARG A 66 14.60 17.71 -5.00
N ALA A 67 15.40 16.99 -4.21
CA ALA A 67 16.56 16.25 -4.71
C ALA A 67 16.13 15.12 -5.66
N SER A 68 15.05 14.41 -5.33
CA SER A 68 14.52 13.35 -6.18
C SER A 68 13.90 13.88 -7.47
N MET A 69 13.27 15.05 -7.47
CA MET A 69 12.73 15.65 -8.69
C MET A 69 13.86 16.20 -9.57
N ARG A 70 14.88 16.82 -8.96
CA ARG A 70 16.06 17.32 -9.67
C ARG A 70 16.84 16.19 -10.36
N SER A 71 16.96 15.02 -9.73
CA SER A 71 17.63 13.87 -10.35
C SER A 71 16.90 13.34 -11.60
N ARG A 72 15.68 13.81 -11.85
CA ARG A 72 14.85 13.51 -13.03
C ARG A 72 14.73 14.70 -13.99
N GLY A 73 15.56 15.74 -13.83
CA GLY A 73 15.56 16.90 -14.72
C GLY A 73 14.44 17.91 -14.48
N VAL A 74 13.65 17.76 -13.41
CA VAL A 74 12.59 18.72 -13.06
C VAL A 74 13.21 20.02 -12.54
N ASN A 75 12.68 21.17 -12.99
CA ASN A 75 13.06 22.48 -12.46
C ASN A 75 12.43 22.68 -11.08
N CYS A 76 13.21 22.43 -10.03
CA CYS A 76 12.75 22.56 -8.64
C CYS A 76 13.00 23.96 -8.03
N SER A 77 12.99 25.02 -8.83
CA SER A 77 13.04 26.38 -8.29
C SER A 77 11.80 26.65 -7.43
N ARG A 78 11.99 27.33 -6.29
CA ARG A 78 10.92 27.65 -5.32
C ARG A 78 10.18 26.44 -4.72
N TRP A 79 10.80 25.26 -4.75
CA TRP A 79 10.22 24.05 -4.16
C TRP A 79 9.89 24.25 -2.67
N SER A 80 8.66 23.93 -2.27
CA SER A 80 8.19 24.09 -0.89
C SER A 80 7.56 22.82 -0.33
N SER A 81 7.49 22.74 0.99
CA SER A 81 6.82 21.64 1.70
C SER A 81 5.94 22.17 2.79
N SER A 82 4.77 21.57 2.94
CA SER A 82 3.83 21.85 4.03
C SER A 82 3.36 20.56 4.71
N THR A 83 2.58 20.74 5.77
CA THR A 83 1.72 19.70 6.35
C THR A 83 0.28 20.21 6.27
N ILE A 84 -0.68 19.32 6.49
CA ILE A 84 -2.07 19.71 6.74
C ILE A 84 -2.32 19.54 8.24
N ASP A 85 -3.19 20.39 8.78
CA ASP A 85 -3.65 20.26 10.16
C ASP A 85 -4.56 19.04 10.28
N HIS A 86 -4.29 18.19 11.26
CA HIS A 86 -5.07 16.99 11.54
C HIS A 86 -4.97 16.64 13.02
N GLU A 87 -5.95 15.89 13.53
CA GLU A 87 -5.85 15.35 14.89
C GLU A 87 -4.67 14.38 14.96
N VAL A 88 -3.88 14.52 16.02
CA VAL A 88 -2.71 13.68 16.25
C VAL A 88 -3.12 12.36 16.89
N GLN A 89 -2.55 11.28 16.38
CA GLN A 89 -2.67 9.93 16.91
C GLN A 89 -2.20 9.88 18.38
N GLN A 90 -2.88 9.05 19.17
CA GLN A 90 -2.59 8.88 20.61
C GLN A 90 -1.99 7.51 20.95
N ASP A 91 -2.15 6.51 20.07
CA ASP A 91 -1.62 5.14 20.27
C ASP A 91 -0.36 4.90 19.42
N GLY A 92 0.34 3.77 19.57
CA GLY A 92 1.57 3.44 18.81
C GLY A 92 1.37 2.58 17.55
N THR A 93 0.14 2.25 17.19
CA THR A 93 -0.18 1.16 16.24
C THR A 93 -1.05 1.59 15.05
N SER A 94 -1.65 2.77 15.12
CA SER A 94 -2.62 3.25 14.13
C SER A 94 -2.01 4.00 12.96
N CYS A 95 -0.72 4.33 13.00
CA CYS A 95 -0.09 5.22 12.02
C CYS A 95 -0.22 4.69 10.58
N GLY A 96 -0.06 3.38 10.38
CA GLY A 96 -0.25 2.74 9.08
C GLY A 96 -1.68 2.88 8.53
N ALA A 97 -2.70 2.64 9.36
CA ALA A 97 -4.10 2.77 8.95
C ALA A 97 -4.45 4.22 8.63
N ILE A 98 -3.93 5.16 9.44
CA ILE A 98 -4.14 6.60 9.26
C ILE A 98 -3.54 7.08 7.95
N ILE A 99 -2.27 6.74 7.65
CA ILE A 99 -1.66 7.18 6.39
C ILE A 99 -2.33 6.59 5.16
N CYS A 100 -2.88 5.37 5.24
CA CYS A 100 -3.66 4.78 4.14
C CYS A 100 -4.94 5.59 3.87
N GLN A 101 -5.67 5.98 4.92
CA GLN A 101 -6.87 6.79 4.76
C GLN A 101 -6.55 8.20 4.26
N LEU A 102 -5.47 8.82 4.76
CA LEU A 102 -5.02 10.12 4.28
C LEU A 102 -4.63 10.04 2.79
N ALA A 103 -3.93 8.98 2.38
CA ALA A 103 -3.59 8.76 0.98
C ALA A 103 -4.84 8.61 0.09
N ASP A 104 -5.82 7.80 0.48
CA ASP A 104 -7.09 7.61 -0.25
C ASP A 104 -7.80 8.94 -0.48
N LYS A 105 -7.91 9.77 0.57
CA LYS A 105 -8.56 11.08 0.49
C LYS A 105 -7.82 12.08 -0.37
N ILE A 106 -6.50 12.13 -0.27
CA ILE A 106 -5.66 13.01 -1.11
C ILE A 106 -5.82 12.62 -2.59
N LEU A 107 -5.77 11.32 -2.90
CA LEU A 107 -5.91 10.82 -4.26
C LEU A 107 -7.31 11.12 -4.83
N ARG A 108 -8.33 11.13 -3.99
CA ARG A 108 -9.71 11.54 -4.34
C ARG A 108 -9.94 13.05 -4.33
N GLN A 109 -8.93 13.85 -4.00
CA GLN A 109 -9.01 15.32 -3.86
C GLN A 109 -10.09 15.77 -2.85
N GLU A 110 -10.36 14.95 -1.84
CA GLU A 110 -11.28 15.28 -0.76
C GLU A 110 -10.65 16.29 0.22
N VAL A 111 -11.51 17.09 0.86
CA VAL A 111 -11.09 17.86 2.04
C VAL A 111 -10.67 16.85 3.12
N LEU A 112 -9.45 17.01 3.65
CA LEU A 112 -8.96 16.14 4.70
C LEU A 112 -9.79 16.35 5.96
N PRO A 113 -10.47 15.32 6.47
CA PRO A 113 -11.28 15.44 7.65
C PRO A 113 -10.38 15.50 8.88
N ARG A 114 -10.95 16.11 9.91
CA ARG A 114 -10.52 15.92 11.29
C ARG A 114 -10.60 14.43 11.63
N PHE A 115 -9.49 13.82 12.05
CA PHE A 115 -9.38 12.37 12.23
C PHE A 115 -9.72 11.94 13.66
N ASP A 116 -10.93 11.45 13.92
CA ASP A 116 -11.30 10.91 15.24
C ASP A 116 -10.57 9.58 15.49
N CYS A 117 -9.75 9.52 16.54
CA CYS A 117 -9.02 8.33 16.96
C CYS A 117 -9.91 7.13 17.36
N ARG A 118 -11.20 7.35 17.65
CA ARG A 118 -12.20 6.27 17.83
C ARG A 118 -12.50 5.52 16.54
N SER A 119 -12.17 6.09 15.38
CA SER A 119 -12.51 5.54 14.06
C SER A 119 -11.47 4.59 13.46
N THR A 120 -10.31 4.37 14.11
CA THR A 120 -9.22 3.55 13.52
C THR A 120 -9.64 2.11 13.26
N ASN A 121 -10.50 1.51 14.10
CA ASN A 121 -11.05 0.18 13.85
C ASN A 121 -11.95 0.14 12.60
N ALA A 122 -12.77 1.17 12.40
CA ALA A 122 -13.59 1.29 11.19
C ALA A 122 -12.71 1.48 9.95
N VAL A 123 -11.62 2.24 10.05
CA VAL A 123 -10.63 2.37 8.97
C VAL A 123 -9.97 1.03 8.65
N ARG A 124 -9.51 0.28 9.66
CA ARG A 124 -8.93 -1.06 9.48
C ARG A 124 -9.92 -2.01 8.82
N MET A 125 -11.17 -2.01 9.28
CA MET A 125 -12.24 -2.82 8.69
C MET A 125 -12.51 -2.43 7.24
N LYS A 126 -12.60 -1.14 6.93
CA LYS A 126 -12.77 -0.65 5.56
C LYS A 126 -11.62 -1.11 4.66
N ILE A 127 -10.36 -1.00 5.12
CA ILE A 127 -9.19 -1.49 4.38
C ILE A 127 -9.31 -2.99 4.12
N ALA A 128 -9.60 -3.79 5.16
CA ALA A 128 -9.72 -5.24 5.02
C ALA A 128 -10.82 -5.63 4.03
N LEU A 129 -12.02 -5.04 4.16
CA LEU A 129 -13.14 -5.31 3.26
C LEU A 129 -12.84 -4.88 1.83
N THR A 130 -12.21 -3.72 1.63
CA THR A 130 -11.82 -3.24 0.29
C THR A 130 -10.80 -4.17 -0.34
N LEU A 131 -9.79 -4.62 0.42
CA LEU A 131 -8.79 -5.55 -0.10
C LEU A 131 -9.43 -6.88 -0.49
N ILE A 132 -10.36 -7.40 0.32
CA ILE A 132 -11.10 -8.64 0.03
C ILE A 132 -12.04 -8.47 -1.17
N SER A 133 -12.72 -7.33 -1.31
CA SER A 133 -13.66 -7.11 -2.41
C SER A 133 -12.99 -6.85 -3.75
N GLU A 134 -11.79 -6.26 -3.73
CA GLU A 134 -10.99 -5.95 -4.92
C GLU A 134 -9.94 -7.02 -5.21
N THR A 135 -9.90 -8.15 -4.44
CA THR A 135 -9.08 -9.28 -4.86
C THR A 135 -9.66 -9.87 -6.13
N ASP A 136 -8.77 -10.25 -7.06
CA ASP A 136 -9.15 -11.05 -8.21
C ASP A 136 -9.98 -12.27 -7.77
N ASP A 137 -10.97 -12.62 -8.57
CA ASP A 137 -11.65 -13.89 -8.38
C ASP A 137 -10.69 -15.01 -8.81
N LEU A 138 -10.23 -15.77 -7.83
CA LEU A 138 -9.30 -16.87 -8.03
C LEU A 138 -10.03 -18.23 -7.96
N SER A 139 -11.36 -18.22 -8.13
CA SER A 139 -12.19 -19.43 -8.21
C SER A 139 -11.80 -20.32 -9.39
N GLU A 140 -11.53 -19.71 -10.54
CA GLU A 140 -11.22 -20.40 -11.80
C GLU A 140 -9.71 -20.65 -12.01
N ILE A 141 -8.86 -20.46 -11.00
CA ILE A 141 -7.42 -20.74 -11.14
C ILE A 141 -6.93 -21.75 -10.12
N CYS A 142 -6.06 -22.65 -10.57
CA CYS A 142 -5.43 -23.60 -9.66
C CYS A 142 -4.48 -22.86 -8.72
N ARG A 143 -4.67 -23.02 -7.40
CA ARG A 143 -3.82 -22.34 -6.40
C ARG A 143 -2.36 -22.80 -6.33
N VAL A 144 -1.99 -23.84 -7.08
CA VAL A 144 -0.60 -24.33 -7.16
C VAL A 144 0.10 -23.79 -8.39
N CYS A 145 -0.50 -23.90 -9.58
CA CYS A 145 0.14 -23.52 -10.84
C CYS A 145 -0.33 -22.17 -11.41
N ALA A 146 -1.35 -21.55 -10.81
CA ALA A 146 -1.96 -20.28 -11.22
C ALA A 146 -2.48 -20.27 -12.67
N ASN A 147 -2.83 -21.43 -13.22
CA ASN A 147 -3.44 -21.56 -14.54
C ASN A 147 -4.90 -22.03 -14.43
N PRO A 148 -5.80 -21.54 -15.30
CA PRO A 148 -7.20 -21.95 -15.37
C PRO A 148 -7.48 -23.17 -16.29
N ASP A 149 -6.64 -23.42 -17.30
CA ASP A 149 -7.03 -24.27 -18.44
C ASP A 149 -6.05 -25.42 -18.74
N THR A 150 -5.24 -25.85 -17.78
CA THR A 150 -4.18 -26.84 -18.08
C THR A 150 -4.60 -28.29 -17.92
N HIS A 151 -5.69 -28.59 -17.20
CA HIS A 151 -6.12 -29.97 -16.93
C HIS A 151 -7.64 -30.09 -16.81
N ASP A 152 -8.19 -31.23 -17.23
CA ASP A 152 -9.64 -31.51 -17.21
C ASP A 152 -10.18 -31.84 -15.80
N THR A 153 -9.30 -32.21 -14.86
CA THR A 153 -9.68 -32.71 -13.52
C THR A 153 -9.29 -31.75 -12.40
N TRP A 154 -10.30 -31.37 -11.63
CA TRP A 154 -10.20 -30.43 -10.53
C TRP A 154 -10.70 -31.05 -9.23
N ILE A 155 -10.09 -30.65 -8.12
CA ILE A 155 -10.47 -31.07 -6.77
C ILE A 155 -10.50 -29.87 -5.82
N GLU A 156 -11.54 -29.82 -4.99
CA GLU A 156 -11.75 -28.77 -3.98
C GLU A 156 -11.20 -29.23 -2.62
N CYS A 157 -10.45 -28.35 -1.94
CA CYS A 157 -10.03 -28.59 -0.57
C CYS A 157 -11.21 -28.50 0.40
N THR A 158 -11.48 -29.55 1.16
CA THR A 158 -12.57 -29.61 2.15
C THR A 158 -12.47 -28.52 3.24
N ASN A 159 -11.28 -28.02 3.54
CA ASN A 159 -11.08 -27.03 4.61
C ASN A 159 -11.15 -25.57 4.13
N CYS A 160 -10.44 -25.22 3.04
CA CYS A 160 -10.37 -23.84 2.56
C CYS A 160 -11.22 -23.56 1.31
N GLN A 161 -11.89 -24.59 0.77
CA GLN A 161 -12.77 -24.49 -0.40
C GLN A 161 -12.10 -23.97 -1.67
N HIS A 162 -10.76 -23.95 -1.69
CA HIS A 162 -10.01 -23.60 -2.88
C HIS A 162 -9.89 -24.79 -3.83
N TRP A 163 -9.95 -24.49 -5.12
CA TRP A 163 -9.85 -25.45 -6.21
C TRP A 163 -8.41 -25.62 -6.70
N HIS A 164 -8.08 -26.86 -7.05
CA HIS A 164 -6.76 -27.26 -7.53
C HIS A 164 -6.92 -28.25 -8.69
N HIS A 165 -6.06 -28.17 -9.72
CA HIS A 165 -5.91 -29.29 -10.64
C HIS A 165 -5.43 -30.52 -9.87
N SER A 166 -6.05 -31.68 -10.11
CA SER A 166 -5.69 -32.93 -9.44
C SER A 166 -4.22 -33.29 -9.63
N ASP A 167 -3.69 -33.11 -10.84
CA ASP A 167 -2.28 -33.35 -11.16
C ASP A 167 -1.32 -32.46 -10.37
N CYS A 168 -1.68 -31.19 -10.14
CA CYS A 168 -0.85 -30.25 -9.39
C CYS A 168 -0.70 -30.62 -7.91
N VAL A 169 -1.59 -31.47 -7.39
CA VAL A 169 -1.63 -31.88 -5.98
C VAL A 169 -1.48 -33.39 -5.80
N GLY A 170 -0.96 -34.09 -6.81
CA GLY A 170 -0.57 -35.49 -6.71
C GLY A 170 -1.69 -36.50 -6.95
N ASN A 171 -2.71 -36.13 -7.73
CA ASN A 171 -3.85 -36.98 -8.11
C ASN A 171 -4.53 -37.69 -6.93
N PRO A 172 -5.07 -36.92 -5.97
CA PRO A 172 -5.82 -37.47 -4.85
C PRO A 172 -7.08 -38.22 -5.31
N ASN A 173 -7.59 -39.09 -4.44
CA ASN A 173 -8.85 -39.78 -4.68
C ASN A 173 -10.03 -38.80 -4.47
N HIS A 174 -10.85 -38.62 -5.51
CA HIS A 174 -12.00 -37.70 -5.52
C HIS A 174 -13.22 -38.19 -4.71
N ASP A 175 -13.27 -39.47 -4.33
CA ASP A 175 -14.33 -40.04 -3.49
C ASP A 175 -14.08 -39.80 -1.98
N LYS A 176 -12.99 -39.12 -1.63
CA LYS A 176 -12.58 -38.86 -0.24
C LYS A 176 -12.40 -37.37 0.01
N GLU A 177 -12.48 -36.99 1.28
CA GLU A 177 -12.08 -35.65 1.71
C GLU A 177 -10.64 -35.36 1.29
N TYR A 178 -10.44 -34.20 0.67
CA TYR A 178 -9.15 -33.72 0.22
C TYR A 178 -8.73 -32.50 1.02
N PHE A 179 -7.51 -32.51 1.54
CA PHE A 179 -6.91 -31.39 2.26
C PHE A 179 -5.68 -30.94 1.49
N CYS A 180 -5.71 -29.73 0.93
CA CYS A 180 -4.60 -29.18 0.17
C CYS A 180 -3.36 -28.98 1.04
N PRO A 181 -2.14 -28.93 0.45
CA PRO A 181 -0.89 -28.85 1.21
C PRO A 181 -0.91 -27.78 2.30
N SER A 182 -1.42 -26.58 1.99
CA SER A 182 -1.54 -25.46 2.94
C SER A 182 -2.44 -25.77 4.15
N CYS A 183 -3.46 -26.61 3.98
CA CYS A 183 -4.34 -27.05 5.07
C CYS A 183 -3.84 -28.35 5.73
N SER A 184 -3.08 -29.19 5.04
CA SER A 184 -2.50 -30.41 5.63
C SER A 184 -1.39 -30.09 6.65
N PHE A 185 -0.62 -29.01 6.43
CA PHE A 185 0.45 -28.59 7.34
C PHE A 185 -0.04 -27.99 8.68
N ASN A 186 -1.33 -27.65 8.80
CA ASN A 186 -1.92 -27.05 9.99
C ASN A 186 -2.82 -28.04 10.78
N LYS A 187 -2.63 -29.35 10.57
CA LYS A 187 -3.22 -30.41 11.39
C LYS A 187 -2.25 -30.92 12.43
#